data_AF-A0A963CVC2-F1
#
_entry.id   AF-A0A963CVC2-F1
#
_cell.length_a   1.000
_cell.length_b   1.000
_cell.length_c   1.000
_cell.angle_alpha   90.00
_cell.angle_beta   90.00
_cell.angle_gamma   90.00
#
_symmetry.space_group_name_H-M   'P 1'
#
loop_
_entity.id
_entity.type
_entity.pdbx_description
1 polymer ?
#
loop_
_entity_poly.entity_id
_entity_poly.type
_entity_poly.pdbx_seq_one_letter_code
_entity_poly.pdbx_strand_id
1 'polypeptide(L)'
;MRIAYLILILISISGCAAKPIYTLQSPTGLEVGLNRDTKHAYSLVDRNWNVVARARASSSKVIFDLDSHISPTNCYAVVDDEGDNLYGKSAGFKITAIYDYYQILRRLDGAEKEFSRCAEKESGDKTALSAAEAKLNSNQLFNGRTCNLPSQRAIPPFPRTICGNHSQCQRLASDACIKNLVDAESCGAALSQTNIHSSISSVGCGAILSALNGDEYGIGAGVQDAITGYLDEHTKSMINAGEYGNAIATGALRIALTYWRTENCKEQFFRAAYAPIERWATEKEYIEREPYIRQNSCNQLIVAYNNLYGNLERSNACVKNMNAVVASLSNDLQKARLSTSTPEACSIN
;
A
#
# COMPACT_ATOMS: atom_id res chain seq x y z
N MET A 1 110.25 -45.29 -13.59
CA MET A 1 108.82 -45.34 -13.20
C MET A 1 108.42 -43.93 -12.76
N ARG A 2 107.86 -43.11 -13.67
CA ARG A 2 106.42 -42.80 -13.79
C ARG A 2 105.82 -42.39 -12.43
N ILE A 3 105.93 -41.11 -12.05
CA ILE A 3 105.02 -39.98 -12.35
C ILE A 3 103.76 -39.99 -11.47
N ALA A 4 103.63 -38.89 -10.72
CA ALA A 4 102.43 -38.22 -10.22
C ALA A 4 101.71 -38.78 -8.99
N TYR A 5 102.06 -38.18 -7.84
CA TYR A 5 101.06 -37.58 -6.97
C TYR A 5 100.16 -36.65 -7.81
N LEU A 6 98.90 -37.02 -7.97
CA LEU A 6 97.84 -36.16 -8.54
C LEU A 6 96.73 -36.12 -7.47
N ILE A 7 96.65 -35.00 -6.75
CA ILE A 7 95.54 -34.03 -6.86
C ILE A 7 94.22 -34.70 -6.42
N LEU A 8 93.81 -34.55 -5.15
CA LEU A 8 92.99 -33.43 -4.66
C LEU A 8 91.60 -33.42 -5.31
N ILE A 9 90.60 -33.17 -4.46
CA ILE A 9 89.18 -33.04 -4.78
C ILE A 9 88.47 -34.40 -4.87
N LEU A 10 88.39 -35.06 -3.70
CA LEU A 10 87.09 -35.48 -3.19
C LEU A 10 86.13 -34.32 -3.50
N ILE A 11 85.30 -34.51 -4.52
CA ILE A 11 84.24 -33.60 -4.91
C ILE A 11 83.37 -33.49 -3.66
N SER A 12 83.67 -32.46 -2.86
CA SER A 12 82.69 -31.83 -2.01
C SER A 12 81.62 -31.41 -3.00
N ILE A 13 80.59 -32.24 -3.15
CA ILE A 13 79.29 -31.77 -3.59
C ILE A 13 78.82 -30.88 -2.44
N SER A 14 79.48 -29.72 -2.27
CA SER A 14 78.88 -28.56 -1.65
C SER A 14 77.71 -28.28 -2.56
N GLY A 15 76.57 -28.88 -2.20
CA GLY A 15 75.29 -28.62 -2.81
C GLY A 15 75.09 -27.13 -2.68
N CYS A 16 75.48 -26.37 -3.71
CA CYS A 16 75.09 -24.99 -3.76
C CYS A 16 73.55 -25.04 -3.63
N ALA A 17 72.97 -24.31 -2.68
CA ALA A 17 71.51 -24.27 -2.55
C ALA A 17 70.90 -23.70 -3.84
N ALA A 18 69.76 -24.23 -4.29
CA ALA A 18 69.05 -23.62 -5.43
C ALA A 18 68.71 -22.17 -5.09
N LYS A 19 69.06 -21.24 -5.99
CA LYS A 19 68.84 -19.80 -5.79
C LYS A 19 67.68 -19.32 -6.65
N PRO A 20 66.89 -18.35 -6.16
CA PRO A 20 65.79 -17.80 -6.94
C PRO A 20 66.33 -16.92 -8.08
N ILE A 21 65.73 -17.04 -9.27
CA ILE A 21 65.98 -16.18 -10.43
C ILE A 21 64.87 -15.14 -10.57
N TYR A 22 63.62 -15.57 -10.37
CA TYR A 22 62.45 -14.71 -10.47
C TYR A 22 61.37 -15.16 -9.51
N THR A 23 60.46 -14.22 -9.25
CA THR A 23 59.21 -14.45 -8.52
C THR A 23 58.09 -13.84 -9.33
N LEU A 24 57.06 -14.62 -9.61
CA LEU A 24 55.84 -14.16 -10.27
C LEU A 24 54.66 -14.50 -9.39
N GLN A 25 53.79 -13.53 -9.14
CA GLN A 25 52.49 -13.78 -8.55
C GLN A 25 51.43 -13.87 -9.65
N SER A 26 50.48 -14.75 -9.43
CA SER A 26 49.28 -14.93 -10.24
C SER A 26 48.04 -14.85 -9.32
N PRO A 27 46.83 -14.85 -9.90
CA PRO A 27 45.58 -14.79 -9.14
C PRO A 27 45.33 -15.98 -8.19
N THR A 28 46.03 -17.10 -8.40
CA THR A 28 45.83 -18.34 -7.64
C THR A 28 47.08 -18.78 -6.89
N GLY A 29 48.20 -18.08 -7.04
CA GLY A 29 49.45 -18.58 -6.48
C GLY A 29 50.68 -17.73 -6.73
N LEU A 30 51.81 -18.28 -6.30
CA LEU A 30 53.13 -17.70 -6.44
C LEU A 30 54.06 -18.71 -7.11
N GLU A 31 54.70 -18.30 -8.20
CA GLU A 31 55.73 -19.06 -8.89
C GLU A 31 57.11 -18.49 -8.57
N VAL A 32 58.03 -19.37 -8.17
CA VAL A 32 59.44 -19.07 -7.96
C VAL A 32 60.26 -19.88 -8.95
N GLY A 33 60.98 -19.19 -9.83
CA GLY A 33 61.97 -19.80 -10.71
C GLY A 33 63.30 -19.98 -10.00
N LEU A 34 63.89 -21.16 -10.13
CA LEU A 34 65.16 -21.53 -9.53
C LEU A 34 66.25 -21.66 -10.59
N ASN A 35 67.50 -21.45 -10.19
CA ASN A 35 68.66 -21.53 -11.08
C ASN A 35 69.11 -22.93 -11.47
N ARG A 36 68.46 -23.96 -10.91
CA ARG A 36 68.71 -25.38 -11.20
C ARG A 36 67.49 -26.21 -10.86
N ASP A 37 67.45 -27.43 -11.36
CA ASP A 37 66.44 -28.41 -10.99
C ASP A 37 66.65 -28.91 -9.56
N THR A 38 65.54 -29.08 -8.84
CA THR A 38 65.52 -29.64 -7.49
C THR A 38 64.20 -30.35 -7.21
N LYS A 39 64.19 -31.20 -6.20
CA LYS A 39 63.00 -31.88 -5.67
C LYS A 39 62.72 -31.51 -4.21
N HIS A 40 63.45 -30.52 -3.67
CA HIS A 40 63.25 -30.03 -2.32
C HIS A 40 61.85 -29.44 -2.14
N ALA A 41 61.35 -29.52 -0.92
CA ALA A 41 60.16 -28.78 -0.54
C ALA A 41 60.55 -27.39 -0.01
N TYR A 42 59.59 -26.49 -0.12
CA TYR A 42 59.72 -25.10 0.28
C TYR A 42 58.44 -24.70 1.00
N SER A 43 58.59 -23.83 1.98
CA SER A 43 57.47 -23.24 2.70
C SER A 43 57.40 -21.74 2.42
N LEU A 44 56.20 -21.24 2.16
CA LEU A 44 55.91 -19.80 2.19
C LEU A 44 55.52 -19.45 3.62
N VAL A 45 56.24 -18.50 4.22
CA VAL A 45 56.01 -18.05 5.60
C VAL A 45 55.61 -16.58 5.65
N ASP A 46 54.80 -16.21 6.63
CA ASP A 46 54.48 -14.81 6.93
C ASP A 46 55.56 -14.15 7.80
N ARG A 47 55.39 -12.85 8.11
CA ARG A 47 56.30 -12.09 9.00
C ARG A 47 56.47 -12.69 10.41
N ASN A 48 55.50 -13.48 10.87
CA ASN A 48 55.54 -14.14 12.18
C ASN A 48 56.12 -15.55 12.08
N TRP A 49 56.70 -15.92 10.93
CA TRP A 49 57.22 -17.26 10.62
C TRP A 49 56.16 -18.37 10.64
N ASN A 50 54.88 -18.03 10.51
CA ASN A 50 53.83 -19.03 10.32
C ASN A 50 53.86 -19.54 8.88
N VAL A 51 53.80 -20.85 8.70
CA VAL A 51 53.70 -21.46 7.38
C VAL A 51 52.30 -21.21 6.80
N VAL A 52 52.27 -20.55 5.64
CA VAL A 52 51.05 -20.16 4.91
C VAL A 52 50.77 -21.13 3.77
N ALA A 53 51.83 -21.63 3.12
CA ALA A 53 51.72 -22.66 2.10
C ALA A 53 52.98 -23.50 2.02
N ARG A 54 52.87 -24.72 1.49
CA ARG A 54 54.00 -25.61 1.19
C ARG A 54 53.91 -26.08 -0.24
N ALA A 55 55.05 -26.12 -0.92
CA ALA A 55 55.14 -26.61 -2.28
C ALA A 55 56.41 -27.43 -2.46
N ARG A 56 56.34 -28.46 -3.29
CA ARG A 56 57.53 -29.19 -3.72
C ARG A 56 57.97 -28.66 -5.07
N ALA A 57 59.28 -28.46 -5.24
CA ALA A 57 59.82 -28.07 -6.53
C ALA A 57 59.53 -29.13 -7.60
N SER A 58 59.12 -28.66 -8.78
CA SER A 58 59.01 -29.44 -10.00
C SER A 58 60.07 -28.91 -10.97
N SER A 59 61.16 -29.65 -11.12
CA SER A 59 62.35 -29.20 -11.85
C SER A 59 62.89 -27.89 -11.28
N SER A 60 63.04 -26.84 -12.08
CA SER A 60 63.57 -25.52 -11.72
C SER A 60 62.49 -24.53 -11.29
N LYS A 61 61.32 -25.01 -10.84
CA LYS A 61 60.20 -24.17 -10.42
C LYS A 61 59.57 -24.64 -9.12
N VAL A 62 59.11 -23.70 -8.31
CA VAL A 62 58.26 -23.94 -7.14
C VAL A 62 56.97 -23.14 -7.34
N ILE A 63 55.82 -23.79 -7.23
CA ILE A 63 54.51 -23.14 -7.39
C ILE A 63 53.74 -23.34 -6.08
N PHE A 64 53.45 -22.23 -5.41
CA PHE A 64 52.61 -22.21 -4.22
C PHE A 64 51.17 -21.91 -4.63
N ASP A 65 50.25 -22.83 -4.34
CA ASP A 65 48.82 -22.55 -4.38
C ASP A 65 48.43 -21.79 -3.10
N LEU A 66 47.78 -20.64 -3.29
CA LEU A 66 47.51 -19.70 -2.22
C LEU A 66 46.01 -19.39 -2.16
N ASP A 67 45.50 -19.25 -0.94
CA ASP A 67 44.08 -19.04 -0.70
C ASP A 67 43.69 -17.54 -0.73
N SER A 68 42.39 -17.28 -0.61
CA SER A 68 41.84 -15.92 -0.62
C SER A 68 42.13 -15.10 0.64
N HIS A 69 42.75 -15.68 1.68
CA HIS A 69 43.00 -15.01 2.96
C HIS A 69 44.41 -14.43 3.07
N ILE A 70 45.22 -14.56 2.02
CA ILE A 70 46.48 -13.84 1.88
C ILE A 70 46.25 -12.34 2.03
N SER A 71 46.96 -11.74 2.98
CA SER A 71 46.87 -10.32 3.26
C SER A 71 47.83 -9.54 2.36
N PRO A 72 47.36 -8.54 1.60
CA PRO A 72 48.23 -7.74 0.73
C PRO A 72 49.19 -6.84 1.54
N THR A 73 48.95 -6.67 2.84
CA THR A 73 49.81 -5.87 3.73
C THR A 73 50.90 -6.68 4.42
N ASN A 74 50.82 -8.01 4.37
CA ASN A 74 51.83 -8.88 4.99
C ASN A 74 53.03 -9.06 4.06
N CYS A 75 54.20 -9.23 4.67
CA CYS A 75 55.42 -9.62 3.97
C CYS A 75 55.61 -11.13 4.08
N TYR A 76 55.97 -11.76 2.96
CA TYR A 76 56.12 -13.21 2.86
C TYR A 76 57.53 -13.58 2.38
N ALA A 77 58.07 -14.69 2.90
CA ALA A 77 59.33 -15.27 2.41
C ALA A 77 59.16 -16.73 2.07
N VAL A 78 60.07 -17.19 1.22
CA VAL A 78 60.21 -18.61 0.90
C VAL A 78 61.42 -19.14 1.66
N VAL A 79 61.18 -20.20 2.42
CA VAL A 79 62.20 -20.94 3.16
C VAL A 79 62.29 -22.36 2.63
N ASP A 80 63.47 -22.95 2.66
CA ASP A 80 63.67 -24.36 2.34
C ASP A 80 63.30 -25.28 3.51
N ASP A 81 63.51 -26.59 3.32
CA ASP A 81 63.24 -27.63 4.31
C ASP A 81 64.11 -27.51 5.59
N GLU A 82 65.23 -26.79 5.52
CA GLU A 82 66.15 -26.53 6.64
C GLU A 82 65.79 -25.23 7.38
N GLY A 83 64.85 -24.44 6.85
CA GLY A 83 64.40 -23.17 7.41
C GLY A 83 65.19 -21.96 6.91
N ASP A 84 66.07 -22.15 5.93
CA ASP A 84 66.91 -21.09 5.39
C ASP A 84 66.14 -20.25 4.34
N ASN A 85 66.29 -18.93 4.42
CA ASN A 85 65.62 -17.98 3.53
C ASN A 85 66.21 -18.03 2.12
N LEU A 86 65.34 -18.27 1.14
CA LEU A 86 65.72 -18.42 -0.27
C LEU A 86 66.25 -17.10 -0.90
N TYR A 87 65.77 -15.94 -0.44
CA TYR A 87 66.13 -14.60 -0.95
C TYR A 87 67.14 -13.84 -0.07
N GLY A 88 67.70 -14.50 0.96
CA GLY A 88 68.60 -13.89 1.93
C GLY A 88 67.93 -13.48 3.24
N LYS A 89 68.73 -13.13 4.26
CA LYS A 89 68.23 -12.80 5.60
C LYS A 89 67.30 -11.59 5.54
N SER A 90 66.08 -11.74 6.07
CA SER A 90 65.03 -10.70 6.16
C SER A 90 64.39 -10.23 4.85
N ALA A 91 64.75 -10.80 3.70
CA ALA A 91 64.17 -10.43 2.41
C ALA A 91 62.84 -11.15 2.17
N GLY A 92 61.80 -10.41 1.79
CA GLY A 92 60.49 -10.94 1.45
C GLY A 92 59.80 -10.12 0.37
N PHE A 93 58.53 -10.46 0.11
CA PHE A 93 57.70 -9.77 -0.86
C PHE A 93 56.22 -9.74 -0.45
N LYS A 94 55.50 -8.75 -0.97
CA LYS A 94 54.04 -8.63 -0.80
C LYS A 94 53.32 -9.38 -1.90
N ILE A 95 52.28 -10.11 -1.52
CA ILE A 95 51.42 -10.84 -2.46
C ILE A 95 50.10 -10.09 -2.56
N THR A 96 49.91 -9.37 -3.67
CA THR A 96 48.76 -8.47 -3.89
C THR A 96 47.82 -8.98 -4.97
N ALA A 97 48.33 -9.69 -5.99
CA ALA A 97 47.54 -10.12 -7.15
C ALA A 97 46.36 -11.03 -6.77
N ILE A 98 46.55 -11.90 -5.77
CA ILE A 98 45.52 -12.78 -5.24
C ILE A 98 44.40 -11.97 -4.58
N TYR A 99 44.79 -11.03 -3.70
CA TYR A 99 43.84 -10.16 -3.02
C TYR A 99 43.00 -9.35 -4.03
N ASP A 100 43.66 -8.70 -4.99
CA ASP A 100 42.98 -7.90 -6.02
C ASP A 100 42.01 -8.75 -6.86
N TYR A 101 42.41 -9.96 -7.24
CA TYR A 101 41.54 -10.91 -7.93
C TYR A 101 40.29 -11.26 -7.13
N TYR A 102 40.44 -11.63 -5.85
CA TYR A 102 39.30 -11.98 -5.00
C TYR A 102 38.41 -10.77 -4.66
N GLN A 103 38.96 -9.55 -4.64
CA GLN A 103 38.16 -8.33 -4.51
C GLN A 103 37.26 -8.11 -5.73
N ILE A 104 37.79 -8.29 -6.95
CA ILE A 104 36.99 -8.23 -8.18
C ILE A 104 35.92 -9.32 -8.16
N LEU A 105 36.28 -10.55 -7.78
CA LEU A 105 35.34 -11.67 -7.71
C LEU A 105 34.18 -11.41 -6.74
N ARG A 106 34.46 -10.87 -5.54
CA ARG A 106 33.42 -10.50 -4.57
C ARG A 106 32.52 -9.37 -5.08
N ARG A 107 33.10 -8.37 -5.75
CA ARG A 107 32.33 -7.29 -6.36
C ARG A 107 31.43 -7.80 -7.48
N LEU A 108 31.91 -8.76 -8.28
CA LEU A 108 31.13 -9.40 -9.33
C LEU A 108 29.95 -10.18 -8.75
N ASP A 109 30.17 -11.04 -7.75
CA ASP A 109 29.09 -11.78 -7.06
C ASP A 109 28.04 -10.84 -6.45
N GLY A 110 28.49 -9.74 -5.83
CA GLY A 110 27.58 -8.69 -5.35
C GLY A 110 26.77 -8.03 -6.46
N ALA A 111 27.40 -7.73 -7.60
CA ALA A 111 26.75 -7.13 -8.75
C ALA A 111 25.76 -8.08 -9.43
N GLU A 112 26.07 -9.38 -9.53
CA GLU A 112 25.19 -10.41 -10.09
C GLU A 112 23.94 -10.61 -9.23
N LYS A 113 24.09 -10.59 -7.90
CA LYS A 113 22.96 -10.64 -6.95
C LYS A 113 22.03 -9.43 -7.11
N GLU A 114 22.60 -8.23 -7.22
CA GLU A 114 21.81 -7.01 -7.41
C GLU A 114 21.16 -6.96 -8.81
N PHE A 115 21.87 -7.42 -9.85
CA PHE A 115 21.30 -7.59 -11.19
C PHE A 115 20.07 -8.52 -11.15
N SER A 116 20.18 -9.64 -10.45
CA SER A 116 19.09 -10.61 -10.30
C SER A 116 17.87 -9.99 -9.60
N ARG A 117 18.10 -9.23 -8.52
CA ARG A 117 17.04 -8.45 -7.85
C ARG A 117 16.34 -7.46 -8.80
N CYS A 118 17.11 -6.75 -9.61
CA CYS A 118 16.54 -5.79 -10.55
C CYS A 118 15.75 -6.47 -11.66
N ALA A 119 16.21 -7.63 -12.16
CA ALA A 119 15.48 -8.43 -13.14
C ALA A 119 14.17 -9.00 -12.58
N GLU A 120 14.18 -9.51 -11.35
CA GLU A 120 12.96 -9.97 -10.67
C GLU A 120 11.95 -8.84 -10.51
N LYS A 121 12.41 -7.66 -10.08
CA LYS A 121 11.57 -6.47 -9.95
C LYS A 121 11.01 -6.00 -11.28
N GLU A 122 11.82 -5.95 -12.34
CA GLU A 122 11.38 -5.63 -13.70
C GLU A 122 10.28 -6.58 -14.16
N SER A 123 10.47 -7.88 -13.96
CA SER A 123 9.48 -8.89 -14.30
C SER A 123 8.17 -8.67 -13.54
N GLY A 124 8.24 -8.38 -12.24
CA GLY A 124 7.07 -8.08 -11.42
C GLY A 124 6.33 -6.82 -11.87
N ASP A 125 7.06 -5.73 -12.14
CA ASP A 125 6.51 -4.47 -12.64
C ASP A 125 5.85 -4.65 -14.01
N LYS A 126 6.45 -5.46 -14.90
CA LYS A 126 5.89 -5.80 -16.20
C LYS A 126 4.56 -6.55 -16.07
N THR A 127 4.48 -7.55 -15.21
CA THR A 127 3.23 -8.27 -14.93
C THR A 127 2.16 -7.34 -14.36
N ALA A 128 2.53 -6.48 -13.40
CA ALA A 128 1.60 -5.52 -12.81
C ALA A 128 1.08 -4.51 -13.86
N LEU A 129 1.96 -4.02 -14.73
CA LEU A 129 1.59 -3.10 -15.81
C LEU A 129 0.61 -3.76 -16.79
N SER A 130 0.89 -4.99 -17.24
CA SER A 130 -0.02 -5.73 -18.13
C SER A 130 -1.39 -5.98 -17.49
N ALA A 131 -1.44 -6.27 -16.18
CA ALA A 131 -2.71 -6.42 -15.47
C ALA A 131 -3.48 -5.10 -15.38
N ALA A 132 -2.79 -3.98 -15.11
CA ALA A 132 -3.40 -2.66 -15.10
C ALA A 132 -3.90 -2.24 -16.49
N GLU A 133 -3.14 -2.54 -17.54
CA GLU A 133 -3.53 -2.32 -18.93
C GLU A 133 -4.78 -3.10 -19.30
N ALA A 134 -4.85 -4.39 -18.96
CA ALA A 134 -6.03 -5.22 -19.20
C ALA A 134 -7.26 -4.67 -18.46
N LYS A 135 -7.09 -4.22 -17.21
CA LYS A 135 -8.18 -3.60 -16.43
C LYS A 135 -8.64 -2.29 -17.06
N LEU A 136 -7.72 -1.46 -17.52
CA LEU A 136 -8.02 -0.19 -18.18
C LEU A 136 -8.75 -0.43 -19.52
N ASN A 137 -8.26 -1.36 -20.34
CA ASN A 137 -8.85 -1.74 -21.63
C ASN A 137 -10.22 -2.42 -21.48
N SER A 138 -10.48 -3.10 -20.35
CA SER A 138 -11.80 -3.67 -20.05
C SER A 138 -12.83 -2.62 -19.62
N ASN A 139 -12.40 -1.40 -19.27
CA ASN A 139 -13.30 -0.33 -18.86
C ASN A 139 -13.93 0.32 -20.09
N GLN A 140 -15.26 0.21 -20.23
CA GLN A 140 -16.01 0.73 -21.37
C GLN A 140 -15.90 2.25 -21.57
N LEU A 141 -15.51 2.99 -20.53
CA LEU A 141 -15.32 4.45 -20.64
C LEU A 141 -13.97 4.83 -21.22
N PHE A 142 -13.01 3.91 -21.24
CA PHE A 142 -11.67 4.16 -21.75
C PHE A 142 -11.64 4.01 -23.28
N ASN A 143 -11.11 5.03 -23.97
CA ASN A 143 -11.04 5.06 -25.44
C ASN A 143 -9.62 4.80 -25.99
N GLY A 144 -8.69 4.35 -25.13
CA GLY A 144 -7.27 4.19 -25.46
C GLY A 144 -6.37 5.37 -25.06
N ARG A 145 -6.95 6.53 -24.74
CA ARG A 145 -6.19 7.72 -24.28
C ARG A 145 -6.79 8.37 -23.04
N THR A 146 -8.10 8.49 -23.00
CA THR A 146 -8.84 9.20 -21.96
C THR A 146 -10.08 8.43 -21.55
N CYS A 147 -10.64 8.78 -20.39
CA CYS A 147 -11.94 8.30 -19.97
C CYS A 147 -13.04 9.25 -20.43
N ASN A 148 -13.94 8.74 -21.26
CA ASN A 148 -15.11 9.47 -21.72
C ASN A 148 -16.12 9.64 -20.58
N LEU A 149 -16.87 10.74 -20.62
CA LEU A 149 -18.03 10.92 -19.76
C LEU A 149 -19.17 10.03 -20.30
N PRO A 150 -19.71 9.09 -19.51
CA PRO A 150 -20.84 8.27 -19.97
C PRO A 150 -22.11 9.12 -20.11
N SER A 151 -23.07 8.60 -20.87
CA SER A 151 -24.40 9.19 -20.90
C SER A 151 -25.05 9.16 -19.53
N GLN A 152 -25.69 10.27 -19.16
CA GLN A 152 -26.50 10.34 -17.95
C GLN A 152 -27.75 9.49 -18.14
N ARG A 153 -28.15 8.76 -17.09
CA ARG A 153 -29.45 8.08 -17.08
C ARG A 153 -30.59 9.11 -17.04
N ALA A 154 -31.75 8.73 -17.57
CA ALA A 154 -32.93 9.56 -17.47
C ALA A 154 -33.30 9.78 -16.00
N ILE A 155 -33.57 11.04 -15.63
CA ILE A 155 -34.07 11.37 -14.30
C ILE A 155 -35.53 10.88 -14.23
N PRO A 156 -35.92 10.13 -13.20
CA PRO A 156 -37.30 9.70 -13.04
C PRO A 156 -38.24 10.92 -12.99
N PRO A 157 -39.49 10.81 -13.47
CA PRO A 157 -40.44 11.90 -13.36
C PRO A 157 -40.69 12.23 -11.89
N PHE A 158 -41.01 13.50 -11.61
CA PHE A 158 -41.37 13.95 -10.26
C PHE A 158 -42.52 13.09 -9.71
N PRO A 159 -42.46 12.61 -8.46
CA PRO A 159 -43.44 11.68 -7.93
C PRO A 159 -44.82 12.32 -7.86
N ARG A 160 -45.84 11.58 -8.29
CA ARG A 160 -47.23 11.99 -8.08
C ARG A 160 -47.54 11.93 -6.59
N THR A 161 -47.61 13.10 -5.98
CA THR A 161 -47.80 13.30 -4.54
C THR A 161 -48.91 14.31 -4.32
N ILE A 162 -49.54 14.25 -3.16
CA ILE A 162 -50.68 15.12 -2.79
C ILE A 162 -50.19 16.57 -2.54
N CYS A 163 -48.89 16.74 -2.28
CA CYS A 163 -48.23 18.02 -2.01
C CYS A 163 -46.97 18.14 -2.87
N GLY A 164 -46.59 19.36 -3.30
CA GLY A 164 -45.44 19.57 -4.19
C GLY A 164 -44.13 19.96 -3.49
N ASN A 165 -44.18 20.40 -2.23
CA ASN A 165 -43.01 20.76 -1.44
C ASN A 165 -43.26 20.62 0.06
N HIS A 166 -42.19 20.72 0.86
CA HIS A 166 -42.21 20.55 2.31
C HIS A 166 -43.30 21.39 3.00
N SER A 167 -43.38 22.68 2.67
CA SER A 167 -44.36 23.60 3.28
C SER A 167 -45.80 23.23 2.93
N GLN A 168 -46.05 22.77 1.70
CA GLN A 168 -47.36 22.31 1.28
C GLN A 168 -47.75 21.01 1.99
N CYS A 169 -46.82 20.07 2.16
CA CYS A 169 -47.08 18.82 2.87
C CYS A 169 -47.38 19.06 4.35
N GLN A 170 -46.70 20.02 5.01
CA GLN A 170 -46.99 20.39 6.40
C GLN A 170 -48.37 21.01 6.57
N ARG A 171 -48.79 21.87 5.62
CA ARG A 171 -50.14 22.46 5.62
C ARG A 171 -51.21 21.39 5.41
N LEU A 172 -51.06 20.54 4.39
CA LEU A 172 -51.98 19.43 4.14
C LEU A 172 -52.08 18.44 5.31
N ALA A 173 -50.97 18.14 5.98
CA ALA A 173 -50.97 17.31 7.18
C ALA A 173 -51.77 17.96 8.31
N SER A 174 -51.60 19.28 8.48
CA SER A 174 -52.35 20.05 9.49
C SER A 174 -53.84 20.05 9.17
N ASP A 175 -54.22 20.37 7.93
CA ASP A 175 -55.61 20.42 7.49
C ASP A 175 -56.29 19.05 7.60
N ALA A 176 -55.65 17.98 7.12
CA ALA A 176 -56.22 16.63 7.12
C ALA A 176 -56.39 16.07 8.55
N CYS A 177 -55.41 16.26 9.43
CA CYS A 177 -55.46 15.73 10.79
C CYS A 177 -56.37 16.56 11.71
N ILE A 178 -56.45 17.89 11.51
CA ILE A 178 -57.43 18.74 12.20
C ILE A 178 -58.85 18.40 11.72
N LYS A 179 -59.04 18.20 10.40
CA LYS A 179 -60.35 17.79 9.85
C LYS A 179 -60.81 16.42 10.37
N ASN A 180 -59.92 15.42 10.39
CA ASN A 180 -60.24 14.09 10.94
C ASN A 180 -60.54 14.12 12.44
N LEU A 181 -59.93 15.05 13.20
CA LEU A 181 -60.28 15.29 14.60
C LEU A 181 -61.73 15.77 14.72
N VAL A 182 -62.12 16.75 13.89
CA VAL A 182 -63.48 17.30 13.84
C VAL A 182 -64.48 16.23 13.38
N ASP A 183 -64.18 15.45 12.34
CA ASP A 183 -65.10 14.44 11.76
C ASP A 183 -65.30 13.20 12.65
N ALA A 184 -64.24 12.70 13.33
CA ALA A 184 -64.34 11.51 14.18
C ALA A 184 -65.13 11.77 15.48
N GLU A 185 -65.06 12.98 16.02
CA GLU A 185 -65.77 13.34 17.25
C GLU A 185 -67.19 13.89 16.96
N SER A 186 -67.44 14.45 15.76
CA SER A 186 -68.75 14.99 15.37
C SER A 186 -69.74 13.94 14.86
N CYS A 187 -69.29 12.86 14.21
CA CYS A 187 -70.20 11.84 13.68
C CYS A 187 -70.68 10.84 14.75
N GLY A 188 -69.84 10.54 15.75
CA GLY A 188 -70.20 9.66 16.87
C GLY A 188 -71.27 10.24 17.79
N ALA A 189 -71.27 11.57 17.98
CA ALA A 189 -72.29 12.27 18.77
C ALA A 189 -73.57 12.56 17.97
N ALA A 190 -73.46 12.87 16.67
CA ALA A 190 -74.62 13.12 15.81
C ALA A 190 -75.49 11.86 15.60
N LEU A 191 -74.89 10.68 15.46
CA LEU A 191 -75.62 9.41 15.29
C LEU A 191 -76.23 8.87 16.59
N SER A 192 -75.77 9.34 17.75
CA SER A 192 -76.29 8.93 19.06
C SER A 192 -77.53 9.72 19.51
N GLN A 193 -77.85 10.87 18.89
CA GLN A 193 -78.91 11.78 19.39
C GLN A 193 -79.97 12.17 18.37
N THR A 194 -79.93 11.67 17.13
CA THR A 194 -81.03 11.95 16.18
C THR A 194 -82.25 11.07 16.46
N ASN A 195 -83.07 11.53 17.40
CA ASN A 195 -84.51 11.70 17.17
C ASN A 195 -84.93 12.99 17.87
N ILE A 196 -85.10 14.06 17.09
CA ILE A 196 -85.89 15.29 17.31
C ILE A 196 -85.13 16.61 17.04
N HIS A 197 -85.85 17.46 16.30
CA HIS A 197 -85.69 18.89 16.07
C HIS A 197 -85.46 19.73 17.34
N SER A 198 -84.32 20.41 17.42
CA SER A 198 -84.15 21.82 17.83
C SER A 198 -82.69 22.10 18.20
N SER A 199 -82.19 23.24 17.75
CA SER A 199 -80.86 23.82 18.06
C SER A 199 -79.66 22.88 17.94
N ILE A 200 -79.09 22.86 16.73
CA ILE A 200 -77.72 22.42 16.45
C ILE A 200 -76.79 23.16 17.43
N SER A 201 -76.34 22.45 18.47
CA SER A 201 -75.26 22.90 19.36
C SER A 201 -74.09 21.90 19.34
N SER A 202 -73.89 21.23 18.20
CA SER A 202 -72.68 20.47 17.94
C SER A 202 -71.69 21.36 17.18
N VAL A 203 -70.60 21.69 17.85
CA VAL A 203 -69.45 22.47 17.37
C VAL A 203 -68.89 21.96 16.03
N GLY A 204 -69.14 20.69 15.68
CA GLY A 204 -68.73 20.10 14.41
C GLY A 204 -69.48 20.60 13.17
N CYS A 205 -70.71 21.11 13.27
CA CYS A 205 -71.46 21.56 12.09
C CYS A 205 -71.00 22.93 11.57
N GLY A 206 -70.49 23.82 12.43
CA GLY A 206 -70.01 25.15 12.04
C GLY A 206 -68.73 25.11 11.20
N ALA A 207 -67.79 24.24 11.56
CA ALA A 207 -66.57 24.00 10.79
C ALA A 207 -66.85 23.36 9.43
N ILE A 208 -67.81 22.43 9.35
CA ILE A 208 -68.28 21.84 8.08
C ILE A 208 -68.98 22.90 7.21
N LEU A 209 -69.78 23.80 7.80
CA LEU A 209 -70.42 24.90 7.06
C LEU A 209 -69.39 25.89 6.49
N SER A 210 -68.36 26.26 7.26
CA SER A 210 -67.29 27.15 6.77
C SER A 210 -66.40 26.49 5.72
N ALA A 211 -66.10 25.18 5.85
CA ALA A 211 -65.36 24.44 4.84
C ALA A 211 -66.16 24.25 3.54
N LEU A 212 -67.49 24.14 3.62
CA LEU A 212 -68.38 24.12 2.44
C LEU A 212 -68.58 25.51 1.81
N ASN A 213 -68.41 26.59 2.58
CA ASN A 213 -68.52 27.98 2.13
C ASN A 213 -67.19 28.61 1.67
N GLY A 214 -66.06 27.91 1.83
CA GLY A 214 -64.75 28.39 1.38
C GLY A 214 -64.07 29.41 2.30
N ASP A 215 -64.53 29.52 3.55
CA ASP A 215 -63.98 30.46 4.53
C ASP A 215 -62.81 29.83 5.32
N GLU A 216 -61.72 30.58 5.51
CA GLU A 216 -60.59 30.19 6.36
C GLU A 216 -61.04 30.13 7.83
N TYR A 217 -61.46 28.95 8.30
CA TYR A 217 -61.78 28.75 9.71
C TYR A 217 -60.48 28.78 10.53
N GLY A 218 -60.21 29.91 11.17
CA GLY A 218 -59.02 30.10 11.99
C GLY A 218 -58.94 29.06 13.11
N ILE A 219 -57.79 28.38 13.19
CA ILE A 219 -57.48 27.32 14.16
C ILE A 219 -57.83 27.73 15.61
N GLY A 220 -57.72 29.02 15.95
CA GLY A 220 -58.07 29.56 17.27
C GLY A 220 -59.55 29.45 17.62
N ALA A 221 -60.46 29.69 16.68
CA ALA A 221 -61.91 29.63 16.92
C ALA A 221 -62.40 28.17 17.00
N GLY A 222 -61.87 27.29 16.16
CA GLY A 222 -62.19 25.85 16.21
C GLY A 222 -61.71 25.16 17.47
N VAL A 223 -60.54 25.55 18.01
CA VAL A 223 -60.04 25.05 19.31
C VAL A 223 -60.86 25.60 20.47
N GLN A 224 -61.21 26.89 20.44
CA GLN A 224 -62.00 27.51 21.49
C GLN A 224 -63.43 26.95 21.56
N ASP A 225 -64.06 26.70 20.40
CA ASP A 225 -65.36 26.03 20.33
C ASP A 225 -65.25 24.53 20.64
N ALA A 226 -64.18 23.85 20.21
CA ALA A 226 -63.95 22.46 20.59
C ALA A 226 -63.81 22.32 22.10
N ILE A 227 -63.14 23.25 22.79
CA ILE A 227 -63.01 23.28 24.26
C ILE A 227 -64.37 23.47 24.96
N THR A 228 -65.24 24.35 24.47
CA THR A 228 -66.60 24.53 25.01
C THR A 228 -67.53 23.36 24.69
N GLY A 229 -67.33 22.68 23.56
CA GLY A 229 -68.02 21.44 23.20
C GLY A 229 -67.48 20.17 23.89
N TYR A 230 -66.21 20.16 24.31
CA TYR A 230 -65.49 18.99 24.85
C TYR A 230 -65.92 18.56 26.25
N LEU A 231 -66.69 19.39 26.95
CA LEU A 231 -67.29 19.02 28.22
C LEU A 231 -68.41 18.02 27.94
N ASP A 232 -68.07 16.73 27.95
CA ASP A 232 -69.05 15.65 27.93
C ASP A 232 -69.99 15.76 29.14
N GLU A 233 -71.12 15.05 29.08
CA GLU A 233 -72.07 15.03 30.21
C GLU A 233 -71.40 14.58 31.52
N HIS A 234 -70.34 13.76 31.48
CA HIS A 234 -69.60 13.34 32.65
C HIS A 234 -68.81 14.49 33.30
N THR A 235 -68.15 15.32 32.51
CA THR A 235 -67.38 16.47 32.98
C THR A 235 -68.31 17.60 33.40
N LYS A 236 -69.41 17.81 32.68
CA LYS A 236 -70.52 18.68 33.12
C LYS A 236 -71.14 18.19 34.42
N SER A 237 -71.32 16.88 34.58
CA SER A 237 -71.83 16.25 35.81
C SER A 237 -70.86 16.43 36.98
N MET A 238 -69.55 16.25 36.78
CA MET A 238 -68.52 16.52 37.80
C MET A 238 -68.49 18.00 38.22
N ILE A 239 -68.64 18.92 37.26
CA ILE A 239 -68.77 20.37 37.53
C ILE A 239 -70.04 20.65 38.34
N ASN A 240 -71.18 20.09 37.92
CA ASN A 240 -72.46 20.26 38.60
C ASN A 240 -72.49 19.61 40.00
N ALA A 241 -71.67 18.58 40.23
CA ALA A 241 -71.48 17.91 41.52
C ALA A 241 -70.46 18.62 42.43
N GLY A 242 -69.84 19.72 41.98
CA GLY A 242 -68.89 20.50 42.77
C GLY A 242 -67.44 19.96 42.76
N GLU A 243 -67.13 18.97 41.93
CA GLU A 243 -65.80 18.36 41.79
C GLU A 243 -64.93 19.09 40.76
N TYR A 244 -64.83 20.42 40.90
CA TYR A 244 -64.16 21.29 39.93
C TYR A 244 -62.70 20.89 39.65
N GLY A 245 -61.95 20.44 40.66
CA GLY A 245 -60.55 20.01 40.50
C GLY A 245 -60.40 18.77 39.61
N ASN A 246 -61.25 17.76 39.79
CA ASN A 246 -61.24 16.53 39.00
C ASN A 246 -61.77 16.78 37.58
N ALA A 247 -62.76 17.66 37.43
CA ALA A 247 -63.28 18.07 36.14
C ALA A 247 -62.22 18.82 35.31
N ILE A 248 -61.48 19.74 35.93
CA ILE A 248 -60.38 20.48 35.28
C ILE A 248 -59.25 19.53 34.89
N ALA A 249 -58.85 18.61 35.78
CA ALA A 249 -57.79 17.63 35.51
C ALA A 249 -58.17 16.67 34.36
N THR A 250 -59.41 16.17 34.35
CA THR A 250 -59.93 15.29 33.29
C THR A 250 -60.04 16.03 31.96
N GLY A 251 -60.53 17.27 31.97
CA GLY A 251 -60.59 18.12 30.77
C GLY A 251 -59.20 18.42 30.19
N ALA A 252 -58.24 18.79 31.05
CA ALA A 252 -56.86 19.06 30.65
C ALA A 252 -56.15 17.82 30.10
N LEU A 253 -56.33 16.66 30.72
CA LEU A 253 -55.75 15.39 30.24
C LEU A 253 -56.28 15.01 28.85
N ARG A 254 -57.57 15.21 28.62
CA ARG A 254 -58.17 14.94 27.31
C ARG A 254 -57.68 15.90 26.23
N ILE A 255 -57.62 17.21 26.53
CA ILE A 255 -57.02 18.20 25.63
C ILE A 255 -55.57 17.79 25.27
N ALA A 256 -54.79 17.35 26.26
CA ALA A 256 -53.42 16.90 26.05
C ALA A 256 -53.32 15.63 25.18
N LEU A 257 -54.18 14.63 25.42
CA LEU A 257 -54.22 13.40 24.62
C LEU A 257 -54.65 13.66 23.17
N THR A 258 -55.62 14.54 22.99
CA THR A 258 -56.12 14.94 21.67
C THR A 258 -55.06 15.73 20.91
N TYR A 259 -54.44 16.72 21.55
CA TYR A 259 -53.30 17.43 20.98
C TYR A 259 -52.17 16.47 20.56
N TRP A 260 -51.80 15.53 21.43
CA TRP A 260 -50.76 14.54 21.13
C TRP A 260 -51.11 13.64 19.93
N ARG A 261 -52.36 13.16 19.85
CA ARG A 261 -52.85 12.39 18.70
C ARG A 261 -52.83 13.19 17.41
N THR A 262 -53.23 14.47 17.46
CA THR A 262 -53.21 15.35 16.30
C THR A 262 -51.78 15.62 15.82
N GLU A 263 -50.85 15.91 16.73
CA GLU A 263 -49.44 16.11 16.37
C GLU A 263 -48.81 14.84 15.80
N ASN A 264 -49.06 13.67 16.40
CA ASN A 264 -48.59 12.39 15.86
C ASN A 264 -49.20 12.08 14.48
N CYS A 265 -50.48 12.40 14.25
CA CYS A 265 -51.11 12.30 12.93
C CYS A 265 -50.42 13.21 11.90
N LYS A 266 -50.19 14.49 12.26
CA LYS A 266 -49.52 15.45 11.38
C LYS A 266 -48.14 14.96 10.96
N GLU A 267 -47.34 14.48 11.92
CA GLU A 267 -46.00 13.98 11.66
C GLU A 267 -46.00 12.74 10.76
N GLN A 268 -46.86 11.75 11.05
CA GLN A 268 -46.96 10.53 10.25
C GLN A 268 -47.45 10.83 8.82
N PHE A 269 -48.47 11.67 8.67
CA PHE A 269 -48.96 12.10 7.36
C PHE A 269 -47.90 12.85 6.58
N PHE A 270 -47.24 13.83 7.22
CA PHE A 270 -46.18 14.62 6.59
C PHE A 270 -45.04 13.72 6.10
N ARG A 271 -44.53 12.81 6.96
CA ARG A 271 -43.47 11.87 6.59
C ARG A 271 -43.91 10.98 5.42
N ALA A 272 -45.12 10.43 5.46
CA ALA A 272 -45.63 9.58 4.39
C ALA A 272 -45.81 10.33 3.07
N ALA A 273 -46.32 11.56 3.12
CA ALA A 273 -46.58 12.39 1.94
C ALA A 273 -45.31 12.97 1.31
N TYR A 274 -44.30 13.33 2.13
CA TYR A 274 -43.07 13.96 1.68
C TYR A 274 -41.95 12.98 1.33
N ALA A 275 -41.91 11.79 1.94
CA ALA A 275 -40.87 10.79 1.68
C ALA A 275 -40.65 10.41 0.19
N PRO A 276 -41.68 10.38 -0.69
CA PRO A 276 -41.45 10.19 -2.12
C PRO A 276 -40.65 11.33 -2.77
N ILE A 277 -40.89 12.58 -2.37
CA ILE A 277 -40.20 13.78 -2.90
C ILE A 277 -38.74 13.77 -2.46
N GLU A 278 -38.48 13.45 -1.20
CA GLU A 278 -37.12 13.35 -0.65
C GLU A 278 -36.30 12.24 -1.34
N ARG A 279 -36.91 11.06 -1.53
CA ARG A 279 -36.28 9.96 -2.27
C ARG A 279 -35.97 10.34 -3.71
N TRP A 280 -36.92 11.00 -4.39
CA TRP A 280 -36.72 11.48 -5.74
C TRP A 280 -35.60 12.52 -5.84
N ALA A 281 -35.53 13.48 -4.89
CA ALA A 281 -34.48 14.49 -4.88
C ALA A 281 -33.09 13.86 -4.71
N THR A 282 -32.98 12.89 -3.80
CA THR A 282 -31.75 12.12 -3.58
C THR A 282 -31.35 11.32 -4.82
N GLU A 283 -32.31 10.62 -5.44
CA GLU A 283 -32.07 9.83 -6.65
C GLU A 283 -31.67 10.71 -7.83
N LYS A 284 -32.31 11.87 -8.00
CA LYS A 284 -31.95 12.87 -9.01
C LYS A 284 -30.50 13.33 -8.83
N GLU A 285 -30.11 13.76 -7.63
CA GLU A 285 -28.74 14.23 -7.35
C GLU A 285 -27.71 13.12 -7.64
N TYR A 286 -28.04 11.87 -7.27
CA TYR A 286 -27.19 10.73 -7.58
C TYR A 286 -27.04 10.51 -9.10
N ILE A 287 -28.16 10.50 -9.85
CA ILE A 287 -28.16 10.30 -11.31
C ILE A 287 -27.36 11.41 -12.02
N GLU A 288 -27.49 12.67 -11.57
CA GLU A 288 -26.76 13.81 -12.14
C GLU A 288 -25.24 13.73 -11.89
N ARG A 289 -24.82 13.19 -10.74
CA ARG A 289 -23.38 13.03 -10.40
C ARG A 289 -22.75 11.75 -10.93
N GLU A 290 -23.55 10.73 -11.19
CA GLU A 290 -23.08 9.40 -11.55
C GLU A 290 -22.08 9.39 -12.74
N PRO A 291 -22.28 10.15 -13.84
CA PRO A 291 -21.32 10.16 -14.93
C PRO A 291 -19.91 10.58 -14.51
N TYR A 292 -19.81 11.61 -13.66
CA TYR A 292 -18.54 12.11 -13.14
C TYR A 292 -17.90 11.11 -12.18
N ILE A 293 -18.68 10.45 -11.33
CA ILE A 293 -18.18 9.40 -10.43
C ILE A 293 -17.56 8.26 -11.23
N ARG A 294 -18.26 7.79 -12.28
CA ARG A 294 -17.76 6.71 -13.15
C ARG A 294 -16.54 7.13 -13.96
N GLN A 295 -16.54 8.34 -14.52
CA GLN A 295 -15.39 8.89 -15.24
C GLN A 295 -14.16 9.01 -14.31
N ASN A 296 -14.35 9.52 -13.09
CA ASN A 296 -13.27 9.65 -12.12
C ASN A 296 -12.68 8.29 -11.71
N SER A 297 -13.53 7.27 -11.53
CA SER A 297 -13.08 5.90 -11.29
C SER A 297 -12.22 5.36 -12.44
N CYS A 298 -12.59 5.64 -13.70
CA CYS A 298 -11.77 5.32 -14.86
C CYS A 298 -10.44 6.12 -14.86
N ASN A 299 -10.47 7.42 -14.57
CA ASN A 299 -9.26 8.25 -14.52
C ASN A 299 -8.27 7.76 -13.44
N GLN A 300 -8.76 7.24 -12.31
CA GLN A 300 -7.90 6.62 -11.30
C GLN A 300 -7.17 5.38 -11.83
N LEU A 301 -7.77 4.63 -12.76
CA LEU A 301 -7.08 3.51 -13.43
C LEU A 301 -5.96 4.01 -14.35
N ILE A 302 -6.16 5.12 -15.07
CA ILE A 302 -5.11 5.74 -15.88
C ILE A 302 -3.93 6.18 -15.00
N VAL A 303 -4.21 6.83 -13.87
CA VAL A 303 -3.16 7.25 -12.92
C VAL A 303 -2.40 6.04 -12.38
N ALA A 304 -3.11 4.97 -11.99
CA ALA A 304 -2.48 3.74 -11.53
C ALA A 304 -1.59 3.10 -12.60
N TYR A 305 -2.05 3.04 -13.85
CA TYR A 305 -1.27 2.56 -14.99
C TYR A 305 0.00 3.39 -15.21
N ASN A 306 -0.11 4.73 -15.21
CA ASN A 306 1.04 5.61 -15.40
C ASN A 306 2.09 5.47 -14.29
N ASN A 307 1.64 5.29 -13.04
CA ASN A 307 2.55 5.04 -11.92
C ASN A 307 3.31 3.71 -12.09
N LEU A 308 2.63 2.65 -12.54
CA LEU A 308 3.26 1.37 -12.83
C LEU A 308 4.23 1.46 -14.01
N TYR A 309 3.89 2.24 -15.03
CA TYR A 309 4.78 2.49 -16.16
C TYR A 309 6.08 3.15 -15.69
N GLY A 310 6.00 4.19 -14.85
CA GLY A 310 7.18 4.81 -14.25
C GLY A 310 7.98 3.90 -13.30
N ASN A 311 7.35 2.89 -12.69
CA ASN A 311 8.08 1.84 -11.95
C ASN A 311 8.87 0.95 -12.90
N LEU A 312 8.24 0.48 -13.97
CA LEU A 312 8.88 -0.35 -14.99
C LEU A 312 10.08 0.36 -15.63
N GLU A 313 9.97 1.66 -15.96
CA GLU A 313 11.09 2.44 -16.48
C GLU A 313 12.28 2.47 -15.52
N ARG A 314 12.03 2.65 -14.21
CA ARG A 314 13.08 2.63 -13.19
C ARG A 314 13.72 1.25 -13.04
N SER A 315 12.92 0.18 -13.10
CA SER A 315 13.42 -1.19 -13.03
C SER A 315 14.25 -1.56 -14.27
N ASN A 316 13.79 -1.18 -15.48
CA ASN A 316 14.57 -1.29 -16.72
C ASN A 316 15.91 -0.57 -16.64
N ALA A 317 15.91 0.66 -16.09
CA ALA A 317 17.14 1.42 -15.91
C ALA A 317 18.10 0.72 -14.94
N CYS A 318 17.60 0.11 -13.86
CA CYS A 318 18.44 -0.69 -12.97
C CYS A 318 19.08 -1.87 -13.70
N VAL A 319 18.29 -2.68 -14.40
CA VAL A 319 18.78 -3.86 -15.14
C VAL A 319 19.85 -3.46 -16.16
N LYS A 320 19.62 -2.39 -16.92
CA LYS A 320 20.59 -1.86 -17.88
C LYS A 320 21.91 -1.44 -17.22
N ASN A 321 21.82 -0.69 -16.12
CA ASN A 321 23.01 -0.20 -15.41
C ASN A 321 23.79 -1.36 -14.77
N MET A 322 23.10 -2.29 -14.12
CA MET A 322 23.72 -3.44 -13.48
C MET A 322 24.33 -4.41 -14.50
N ASN A 323 23.70 -4.61 -15.65
CA ASN A 323 24.28 -5.41 -16.73
C ASN A 323 25.63 -4.84 -17.19
N ALA A 324 25.75 -3.51 -17.30
CA ALA A 324 27.01 -2.86 -17.66
C ALA A 324 28.09 -3.06 -16.58
N VAL A 325 27.70 -2.97 -15.30
CA VAL A 325 28.62 -3.23 -14.16
C VAL A 325 29.11 -4.68 -14.16
N VAL A 326 28.20 -5.64 -14.31
CA VAL A 326 28.53 -7.08 -14.39
C VAL A 326 29.46 -7.35 -15.56
N ALA A 327 29.16 -6.81 -16.75
CA ALA A 327 30.01 -6.96 -17.93
C ALA A 327 31.42 -6.38 -17.72
N SER A 328 31.51 -5.19 -17.11
CA SER A 328 32.80 -4.57 -16.78
C SER A 328 33.60 -5.42 -15.80
N LEU A 329 33.00 -5.83 -14.68
CA LEU A 329 33.66 -6.64 -13.66
C LEU A 329 34.06 -8.03 -14.17
N SER A 330 33.25 -8.63 -15.05
CA SER A 330 33.57 -9.89 -15.71
C SER A 330 34.79 -9.75 -16.62
N ASN A 331 34.89 -8.67 -17.39
CA ASN A 331 36.07 -8.35 -18.20
C ASN A 331 37.31 -8.10 -17.32
N ASP A 332 37.16 -7.33 -16.24
CA ASP A 332 38.25 -7.08 -15.29
C ASP A 332 38.72 -8.39 -14.62
N LEU A 333 37.79 -9.30 -14.29
CA LEU A 333 38.10 -10.61 -13.75
C LEU A 333 38.86 -11.48 -14.76
N GLN A 334 38.47 -11.46 -16.04
CA GLN A 334 39.18 -12.17 -17.11
C GLN A 334 40.61 -11.65 -17.29
N LYS A 335 40.80 -10.33 -17.28
CA LYS A 335 42.13 -9.70 -17.33
C LYS A 335 42.96 -10.07 -16.11
N ALA A 336 42.37 -9.97 -14.92
CA ALA A 336 43.03 -10.33 -13.68
C ALA A 336 43.47 -11.80 -13.70
N ARG A 337 42.60 -12.72 -14.16
CA ARG A 337 42.86 -14.17 -14.25
C ARG A 337 44.12 -14.50 -15.06
N LEU A 338 44.42 -13.72 -16.09
CA LEU A 338 45.58 -13.91 -16.96
C LEU A 338 46.79 -13.06 -16.57
N SER A 339 46.61 -12.11 -15.65
CA SER A 339 47.66 -11.20 -15.22
C SER A 339 48.69 -11.93 -14.35
N THR A 340 49.97 -11.65 -14.63
CA THR A 340 51.07 -12.02 -13.76
C THR A 340 51.90 -10.77 -13.50
N SER A 341 52.47 -10.66 -12.31
CA SER A 341 53.30 -9.52 -11.95
C SER A 341 54.44 -9.95 -11.03
N THR A 342 55.50 -9.16 -11.01
CA THR A 342 56.56 -9.32 -10.02
C THR A 342 56.08 -8.77 -8.67
N PRO A 343 56.17 -9.55 -7.57
CA PRO A 343 55.84 -9.07 -6.24
C PRO A 343 56.66 -7.85 -5.81
N GLU A 344 56.04 -6.94 -5.05
CA GLU A 344 56.75 -5.81 -4.44
C GLU A 344 57.65 -6.32 -3.31
N ALA A 345 58.92 -5.91 -3.28
CA ALA A 345 59.84 -6.31 -2.23
C ALA A 345 59.46 -5.70 -0.86
N CYS A 346 59.69 -6.43 0.22
CA CYS A 346 59.53 -5.98 1.59
C CYS A 346 60.52 -6.68 2.53
N SER A 347 60.50 -6.32 3.82
CA SER A 347 61.34 -6.94 4.85
C SER A 347 60.48 -7.70 5.87
N ILE A 348 60.98 -8.85 6.34
CA ILE A 348 60.33 -9.77 7.29
C ILE A 348 60.75 -9.55 8.75
N ASN A 349 61.54 -8.49 9.02
CA ASN A 349 61.98 -8.17 10.38
C ASN A 349 60.85 -7.85 11.35
#